data_AF-A0A656JQM2-F1
#
_entry.id   AF-A0A656JQM2-F1
#
_cell.length_a   1.000
_cell.length_b   1.000
_cell.length_c   1.000
_cell.angle_alpha   90.00
_cell.angle_beta   90.00
_cell.angle_gamma   90.00
#
_symmetry.space_group_name_H-M   'P 1'
#
loop_
_entity.id
_entity.type
_entity.pdbx_description
1 polymer ?
#
loop_
_entity_poly.entity_id
_entity_poly.type
_entity_poly.pdbx_seq_one_letter_code
_entity_poly.pdbx_strand_id
1 'polypeptide(L)' 'EALAGGRFGNALAELGTKTAHDRTTRLTRDGDGYRINGRKFYATGALYAQRIPTSVVDDDGVQQLAFVPHDSEGL' A
#
# COMPACT_ATOMS: atom_id res chain seq x y z
N GLU A 1 -13.38 -11.20 -5.83
CA GLU A 1 -12.12 -11.94 -6.09
C GLU A 1 -11.72 -12.87 -4.94
N ALA A 2 -11.84 -12.48 -3.67
CA ALA A 2 -11.46 -13.34 -2.53
C ALA A 2 -12.09 -14.74 -2.54
N LEU A 3 -13.42 -14.84 -2.66
CA LEU A 3 -14.14 -16.13 -2.72
C LEU A 3 -13.86 -16.94 -4.00
N ALA A 4 -13.23 -16.33 -5.00
CA ALA A 4 -12.78 -16.99 -6.22
C ALA A 4 -11.28 -17.37 -6.16
N GLY A 5 -10.65 -17.30 -4.98
CA GLY A 5 -9.25 -17.64 -4.76
C GLY A 5 -8.26 -16.48 -4.93
N GLY A 6 -8.73 -15.25 -5.12
CA GLY A 6 -7.87 -14.06 -5.14
C GLY A 6 -7.17 -13.85 -3.80
N ARG A 7 -5.84 -13.74 -3.83
CA ARG A 7 -5.01 -13.58 -2.63
C ARG A 7 -4.69 -12.13 -2.37
N PHE A 8 -4.66 -11.78 -1.08
CA PHE A 8 -4.32 -10.44 -0.59
C PHE A 8 -3.04 -10.52 0.23
N GLY A 9 -2.11 -9.62 -0.07
CA GLY A 9 -0.89 -9.44 0.70
C GLY A 9 -1.10 -8.48 1.87
N ASN A 10 -0.01 -7.90 2.35
CA ASN A 10 -0.04 -6.74 3.25
C ASN A 10 1.12 -5.80 2.91
N ALA A 11 0.89 -4.49 3.06
CA ALA A 11 1.93 -3.48 2.93
C ALA A 11 1.64 -2.33 3.91
N LEU A 12 1.73 -2.64 5.21
CA LEU A 12 1.29 -1.75 6.28
C LEU A 12 2.48 -1.10 7.01
N ALA A 13 3.44 -1.90 7.44
CA ALA A 13 4.55 -1.46 8.28
C ALA A 13 5.62 -0.68 7.51
N GLU A 14 6.22 0.30 8.18
CA GLU A 14 7.35 1.09 7.70
C GLU A 14 8.48 0.98 8.73
N LEU A 15 9.73 1.04 8.26
CA LEU A 15 10.89 1.16 9.14
C LEU A 15 11.30 2.62 9.28
N GLY A 16 11.87 2.98 10.42
CA GLY A 16 12.44 4.31 10.66
C GLY A 16 11.44 5.37 11.13
N THR A 17 10.20 4.99 11.46
CA THR A 17 9.22 5.88 12.09
C THR A 17 9.36 5.88 13.61
N LYS A 18 8.80 6.90 14.30
CA LYS A 18 8.86 6.98 15.77
C LYS A 18 7.94 5.97 16.43
N THR A 19 6.78 5.73 15.83
CA THR A 19 5.79 4.75 16.28
C THR A 19 5.31 3.84 15.16
N ALA A 20 4.74 2.68 15.51
CA ALA A 20 4.15 1.77 14.53
C ALA A 20 2.89 2.34 13.84
N HIS A 21 2.29 3.40 14.39
CA HIS A 21 1.12 4.07 13.82
C HIS A 21 1.50 5.25 12.92
N ASP A 22 2.76 5.66 12.91
CA ASP A 22 3.25 6.67 11.99
C ASP A 22 3.35 6.05 10.58
N ARG A 23 2.90 6.79 9.57
CA ARG A 23 3.02 6.41 8.16
C ARG A 23 3.58 7.59 7.38
N THR A 24 4.52 7.30 6.51
CA THR A 24 5.19 8.29 5.66
C THR A 24 4.97 8.02 4.17
N THR A 25 4.53 6.81 3.80
CA THR A 25 4.14 6.48 2.42
C THR A 25 3.01 7.40 1.96
N ARG A 26 3.27 8.20 0.92
CA ARG A 26 2.36 9.23 0.40
C ARG A 26 1.46 8.68 -0.69
N LEU A 27 0.22 9.14 -0.71
CA LEU A 27 -0.72 9.02 -1.83
C LEU A 27 -0.96 10.42 -2.39
N THR A 28 -0.60 10.63 -3.65
CA THR A 28 -0.78 11.92 -4.34
C THR A 28 -1.63 11.74 -5.58
N ARG A 29 -2.48 12.71 -5.92
CA ARG A 29 -3.18 12.71 -7.22
C ARG A 29 -2.18 12.74 -8.38
N ASP A 30 -2.47 11.98 -9.42
CA ASP A 30 -1.65 11.90 -10.64
C ASP A 30 -2.56 11.69 -11.86
N GLY A 31 -2.87 12.78 -12.56
CA GLY A 31 -3.88 12.78 -13.63
C GLY A 31 -5.25 12.31 -13.13
N ASP A 32 -5.84 11.33 -13.83
CA ASP A 32 -7.12 10.70 -13.48
C ASP A 32 -6.99 9.66 -12.35
N GLY A 33 -5.78 9.43 -11.83
CA GLY A 33 -5.47 8.42 -10.84
C GLY A 33 -4.71 8.96 -9.63
N TYR A 34 -4.00 8.03 -8.99
CA TYR A 34 -3.16 8.33 -7.83
C TYR A 34 -1.82 7.60 -7.97
N ARG A 35 -0.79 8.20 -7.40
CA ARG A 35 0.54 7.62 -7.28
C ARG A 35 0.90 7.43 -5.81
N ILE A 36 1.47 6.27 -5.51
CA ILE A 36 2.00 5.94 -4.18
C ILE A 36 3.52 6.09 -4.20
N ASN A 37 4.08 6.75 -3.19
CA ASN A 37 5.53 6.84 -3.02
C ASN A 37 5.91 6.51 -1.56
N GLY A 38 6.71 5.47 -1.37
CA GLY A 38 7.22 5.06 -0.06
C GLY A 38 7.81 3.65 -0.08
N ARG A 39 8.11 3.12 1.09
CA ARG A 39 8.67 1.78 1.26
C ARG A 39 8.01 1.05 2.42
N LYS A 40 7.50 -0.14 2.14
CA LYS A 40 6.86 -1.01 3.13
C LYS A 40 7.76 -2.18 3.49
N PHE A 41 7.65 -2.61 4.74
CA PHE A 41 8.43 -3.72 5.31
C PHE A 41 7.50 -4.75 5.95
N TYR A 42 8.00 -5.97 6.14
CA TYR A 42 7.23 -7.10 6.66
C TYR A 42 5.92 -7.33 5.88
N ALA A 43 6.02 -7.20 4.55
CA ALA A 43 4.96 -7.40 3.57
C ALA A 43 4.71 -8.92 3.29
N THR A 44 4.51 -9.68 4.36
CA THR A 44 4.25 -11.12 4.32
C THR A 44 3.12 -11.51 3.35
N GLY A 45 3.45 -12.38 2.40
CA GLY A 45 2.48 -12.88 1.42
C GLY A 45 2.22 -11.96 0.22
N ALA A 46 2.75 -10.72 0.21
CA ALA A 46 2.62 -9.80 -0.91
C ALA A 46 3.16 -10.37 -2.23
N LEU A 47 4.26 -11.13 -2.18
CA LEU A 47 4.87 -11.79 -3.35
C LEU A 47 3.92 -12.73 -4.11
N TYR A 48 2.91 -13.30 -3.43
CA TYR A 48 1.98 -14.26 -4.02
C TYR A 48 0.57 -13.69 -4.24
N ALA A 49 0.34 -12.45 -3.82
CA ALA A 49 -0.96 -11.82 -3.84
C ALA A 49 -1.27 -11.17 -5.20
N GLN A 50 -2.55 -11.08 -5.54
CA GLN A 50 -3.00 -10.33 -6.72
C GLN A 50 -3.33 -8.88 -6.34
N ARG A 51 -3.69 -8.65 -5.07
CA ARG A 51 -3.91 -7.33 -4.48
C ARG A 51 -3.05 -7.13 -3.24
N ILE A 52 -2.49 -5.95 -3.07
CA ILE A 52 -1.65 -5.59 -1.94
C ILE A 52 -2.29 -4.38 -1.24
N PRO A 53 -3.07 -4.62 -0.17
CA PRO A 53 -3.56 -3.56 0.70
C PRO A 53 -2.38 -2.79 1.29
N THR A 54 -2.25 -1.53 0.88
CA THR A 54 -1.13 -0.65 1.19
C THR A 54 -1.64 0.52 2.01
N SER A 55 -1.15 0.66 3.24
CA SER A 55 -1.49 1.80 4.08
C SER A 55 -0.72 3.02 3.62
N VAL A 56 -1.43 4.09 3.29
CA VAL A 56 -0.84 5.34 2.78
C VAL A 56 -1.46 6.54 3.49
N VAL A 57 -0.86 7.72 3.34
CA VAL A 57 -1.40 8.99 3.82
C VAL A 57 -1.56 9.92 2.63
N ASP A 58 -2.74 10.48 2.45
CA ASP A 58 -3.02 11.44 1.39
C ASP A 58 -2.55 12.87 1.72
N ASP A 59 -2.79 13.80 0.80
CA ASP A 59 -2.36 15.20 0.91
C ASP A 59 -3.04 15.95 2.07
N ASP A 60 -4.21 15.48 2.52
CA ASP A 60 -4.94 16.03 3.67
C ASP A 60 -4.49 15.41 5.01
N GLY A 61 -3.49 14.52 4.97
CA GLY A 61 -3.00 13.80 6.14
C GLY A 61 -3.91 12.66 6.59
N VAL A 62 -4.90 12.28 5.78
CA VAL A 62 -5.83 11.20 6.10
C VAL A 62 -5.21 9.86 5.68
N GLN A 63 -5.28 8.89 6.59
CA GLN A 63 -4.80 7.55 6.30
C GLN A 63 -5.79 6.82 5.38
N GLN A 64 -5.30 6.32 4.26
CA GLN A 64 -6.06 5.52 3.31
C GLN A 64 -5.51 4.09 3.24
N LEU A 65 -6.36 3.16 2.81
CA LEU A 65 -5.95 1.79 2.47
C LEU A 65 -6.16 1.57 0.97
N ALA A 66 -5.07 1.63 0.20
CA ALA A 66 -5.11 1.44 -1.24
C ALA A 66 -4.92 -0.05 -1.60
N PHE A 67 -5.78 -0.59 -2.44
CA PHE A 67 -5.66 -1.97 -2.94
C PHE A 67 -4.88 -2.00 -4.25
N VAL A 68 -3.57 -2.11 -4.16
CA VAL A 68 -2.65 -2.02 -5.31
C VAL A 68 -2.59 -3.37 -6.05
N PRO A 69 -2.85 -3.43 -7.37
CA PRO A 69 -2.57 -4.61 -8.18
C PRO A 69 -1.08 -4.98 -8.13
N HIS A 70 -0.77 -6.27 -8.04
CA HIS A 70 0.61 -6.77 -7.99
C HIS A 70 1.47 -6.49 -9.23
N ASP A 71 0.84 -6.10 -10.33
CA ASP A 71 1.42 -5.80 -11.65
C ASP A 71 1.42 -4.29 -11.95
N SER A 72 1.20 -3.47 -10.93
CA SER A 72 1.29 -2.02 -11.04
C SER A 72 2.74 -1.60 -11.33
N GLU A 73 2.92 -0.63 -12.23
CA GLU A 73 4.24 -0.08 -12.53
C GLU A 73 4.91 0.50 -11.27
N GLY A 74 6.17 0.14 -11.05
CA GLY A 74 6.99 0.63 -9.92
C GLY A 74 6.85 -0.17 -8.62
N LEU A 75 6.10 -1.27 -8.61
CA LEU A 75 5.98 -2.20 -7.49
C LEU A 75 7.09 -3.27 -7.48
#